data_AF-A0A914IN85-F1
#
_entry.id   AF-A0A914IN85-F1
#
_cell.length_a   1.000
_cell.length_b   1.000
_cell.length_c   1.000
_cell.angle_alpha   90.00
_cell.angle_beta   90.00
_cell.angle_gamma   90.00
#
_symmetry.space_group_name_H-M   'P 1'
#
loop_
_entity.id
_entity.type
_entity.pdbx_description
1 polymer ?
#
loop_
_entity_poly.entity_id
_entity_poly.type
_entity_poly.pdbx_seq_one_letter_code
_entity_poly.pdbx_strand_id
1 'polypeptide(L)'
;MSFLSCFDRFISVTYPTKYLRLTPWYGYSLTFITFASSLPTTIASGIIVYQTKNVYDTNAVCVLQNGVPDFMFFALRGIRIIASCTGTMLYIFIGYKIFRASYNLLCLFF
;
A
#
# COMPACT_ATOMS: atom_id res chain seq x y z
N MET A 1 -1.71 2.27 3.08
CA MET A 1 -0.45 2.91 3.52
C MET A 1 0.81 2.19 3.07
N SER A 2 0.80 0.88 2.79
CA SER A 2 2.04 0.13 2.56
C SER A 2 2.66 0.22 1.15
N PHE A 3 1.84 0.31 0.09
CA PHE A 3 2.33 0.15 -1.29
C PHE A 3 3.17 1.33 -1.82
N LEU A 4 2.72 2.56 -1.61
CA LEU A 4 3.42 3.76 -2.08
C LEU A 4 4.78 3.95 -1.40
N SER A 5 4.89 3.59 -0.11
CA SER A 5 6.15 3.56 0.61
C SER A 5 7.12 2.49 0.09
N CYS A 6 6.61 1.36 -0.44
CA CYS A 6 7.44 0.36 -1.11
C CYS A 6 8.01 0.90 -2.43
N PHE A 7 7.18 1.61 -3.20
CA PHE A 7 7.60 2.26 -4.45
C PHE A 7 8.65 3.34 -4.23
N ASP A 8 8.47 4.17 -3.21
CA ASP A 8 9.42 5.19 -2.80
C ASP A 8 10.81 4.59 -2.52
N ARG A 9 10.87 3.51 -1.71
CA ARG A 9 12.11 2.76 -1.45
C ARG A 9 12.69 2.10 -2.70
N PHE A 10 11.85 1.60 -3.60
CA PHE A 10 12.29 1.02 -4.88
C PHE A 10 13.01 2.06 -5.76
N ILE A 11 12.46 3.27 -5.85
CA ILE A 11 13.05 4.38 -6.63
C ILE A 11 14.36 4.83 -5.99
N SER A 12 14.38 4.96 -4.65
CA SER A 12 15.58 5.33 -3.89
C SER A 12 16.76 4.38 -4.15
N VAL A 13 16.52 3.07 -4.13
CA VAL A 13 17.56 2.06 -4.35
C VAL A 13 17.95 1.94 -5.82
N THR A 14 17.02 2.16 -6.75
CA THR A 14 17.30 2.03 -8.18
C THR A 14 18.06 3.25 -8.74
N TYR A 15 17.76 4.45 -8.24
CA TYR A 15 18.31 5.72 -8.75
C TYR A 15 18.74 6.65 -7.60
N PRO A 16 19.77 6.29 -6.82
CA PRO A 16 20.15 7.03 -5.61
C PRO A 16 20.56 8.48 -5.88
N THR A 17 21.25 8.74 -6.99
CA THR A 17 21.74 10.09 -7.36
C THR A 17 20.62 11.05 -7.74
N LYS A 18 19.56 10.54 -8.38
CA LYS A 18 18.37 11.33 -8.71
C LYS A 18 17.48 11.51 -7.49
N TYR A 19 17.37 10.47 -6.65
CA TYR A 19 16.58 10.49 -5.42
C TYR A 19 17.12 11.50 -4.39
N LEU A 20 18.44 11.63 -4.22
CA LEU A 20 19.05 12.62 -3.33
C LEU A 20 18.79 14.08 -3.75
N ARG A 21 18.45 14.32 -5.02
CA ARG A 21 18.13 15.65 -5.57
C ARG A 21 16.64 15.96 -5.52
N LEU A 22 15.79 15.05 -5.02
CA LEU A 22 14.36 15.32 -4.90
C LEU A 22 14.09 16.38 -3.82
N THR A 23 13.29 17.36 -4.19
CA THR A 23 12.80 18.41 -3.29
C THR A 23 11.79 17.85 -2.29
N PRO A 24 11.65 18.45 -1.09
CA PRO A 24 10.76 17.96 -0.03
C PRO A 24 9.28 17.94 -0.45
N TRP A 25 8.90 18.71 -1.46
CA TRP A 25 7.56 18.68 -2.08
C TRP A 25 7.12 17.30 -2.57
N TYR A 26 8.07 16.45 -2.98
CA TYR A 26 7.76 15.08 -3.40
C TYR A 26 7.18 14.23 -2.27
N GLY A 27 7.70 14.38 -1.04
CA GLY A 27 7.17 13.66 0.12
C GLY A 27 5.71 14.04 0.43
N TYR A 28 5.40 15.34 0.35
CA TYR A 28 4.05 15.86 0.56
C TYR A 28 3.06 15.39 -0.52
N SER A 29 3.47 15.34 -1.78
CA SER A 29 2.59 14.84 -2.84
C SER A 29 2.32 13.34 -2.68
N LEU A 30 3.29 12.55 -2.23
CA LEU A 30 3.13 11.12 -1.98
C LEU A 30 2.15 10.83 -0.84
N THR A 31 2.23 11.57 0.26
CA THR A 31 1.30 11.43 1.39
C THR A 31 -0.10 11.88 1.01
N PHE A 32 -0.22 12.97 0.25
CA PHE A 32 -1.50 13.45 -0.26
C PHE A 32 -2.18 12.42 -1.18
N ILE A 33 -1.46 11.86 -2.15
CA ILE A 33 -1.98 10.81 -3.04
C ILE A 33 -2.41 9.57 -2.25
N THR A 34 -1.64 9.19 -1.22
CA THR A 34 -2.00 8.07 -0.34
C THR A 34 -3.34 8.32 0.33
N PHE A 35 -3.53 9.51 0.90
CA PHE A 35 -4.76 9.86 1.61
C PHE A 35 -5.95 9.98 0.63
N ALA A 36 -5.74 10.62 -0.52
CA ALA A 36 -6.73 10.75 -1.58
C ALA A 36 -7.20 9.39 -2.11
N SER A 37 -6.31 8.39 -2.22
CA SER A 37 -6.67 7.04 -2.67
C SER A 37 -7.54 6.26 -1.66
N SER A 38 -7.40 6.54 -0.36
CA SER A 38 -8.18 5.88 0.70
C SER A 38 -9.57 6.50 0.92
N LEU A 39 -9.78 7.76 0.55
CA LEU A 39 -11.05 8.45 0.78
C LEU A 39 -12.22 7.84 -0.01
N PRO A 40 -12.13 7.59 -1.33
CA PRO A 40 -13.25 7.03 -2.10
C PRO A 40 -13.67 5.64 -1.63
N THR A 41 -12.71 4.79 -1.28
CA THR A 41 -12.99 3.43 -0.77
C THR A 41 -13.68 3.48 0.57
N THR A 42 -13.25 4.36 1.46
CA THR A 42 -13.89 4.56 2.77
C THR A 42 -15.30 5.13 2.62
N ILE A 43 -15.48 6.15 1.79
CA ILE A 43 -16.80 6.78 1.54
C ILE A 43 -17.78 5.78 0.92
N ALA A 44 -17.37 5.08 -0.15
CA ALA A 44 -18.19 4.06 -0.80
C ALA A 44 -18.60 2.96 0.19
N SER A 45 -17.67 2.53 1.05
CA SER A 45 -17.98 1.55 2.08
C SER A 45 -18.99 2.05 3.11
N GLY A 46 -18.88 3.32 3.52
CA GLY A 46 -19.82 3.94 4.46
C GLY A 46 -21.23 4.00 3.88
N ILE A 47 -21.38 4.48 2.64
CA ILE A 47 -22.70 4.62 1.98
C ILE A 47 -23.42 3.27 1.91
N ILE A 48 -22.70 2.21 1.51
CA ILE A 48 -23.29 0.88 1.36
C ILE A 48 -23.73 0.31 2.72
N VAL A 49 -22.91 0.47 3.76
CA VAL A 49 -23.27 0.04 5.13
C VAL A 49 -24.50 0.79 5.65
N TYR A 50 -24.63 2.09 5.38
CA TYR A 50 -25.80 2.87 5.79
C TYR A 50 -27.09 2.38 5.11
N GLN A 51 -27.02 1.95 3.85
CA GLN A 51 -28.18 1.46 3.10
C GLN A 51 -28.62 0.06 3.53
N THR A 52 -27.69 -0.81 3.91
CA THR A 52 -27.98 -2.20 4.31
C THR A 52 -28.38 -2.36 5.78
N LYS A 53 -28.29 -1.27 6.57
CA LYS A 53 -28.55 -1.26 8.02
C LYS A 53 -29.95 -1.78 8.42
N ASN A 54 -30.96 -1.61 7.57
CA ASN A 54 -32.34 -2.01 7.87
C ASN A 54 -32.69 -3.44 7.40
N VAL A 55 -31.80 -4.11 6.66
CA VAL A 55 -32.07 -5.42 6.03
C VAL A 55 -31.45 -6.57 6.83
N TYR A 56 -30.37 -6.31 7.56
CA TYR A 56 -29.68 -7.30 8.37
C TYR A 56 -29.98 -7.06 9.85
N ASP A 57 -30.44 -8.11 10.54
CA ASP A 57 -30.72 -8.10 11.97
C ASP A 57 -29.38 -8.04 12.72
N THR A 58 -28.87 -6.82 12.90
CA THR A 58 -27.53 -6.59 13.44
C THR A 58 -27.52 -6.90 14.93
N ASN A 59 -27.04 -8.10 15.29
CA ASN A 59 -26.48 -8.34 16.60
C ASN A 59 -25.44 -7.23 16.92
N ALA A 60 -25.32 -6.83 18.19
CA ALA A 60 -24.48 -5.72 18.67
C ALA A 60 -22.95 -5.92 18.51
N VAL A 61 -22.51 -6.63 17.47
CA VAL A 61 -21.13 -6.92 17.14
C VAL A 61 -20.75 -6.14 15.88
N CYS A 62 -19.89 -5.13 16.05
CA CYS A 62 -19.36 -4.32 14.95
C CYS A 62 -18.29 -5.09 14.15
N VAL A 63 -18.71 -6.08 13.36
CA VAL A 63 -17.83 -6.79 12.42
C VAL A 63 -18.13 -6.34 10.99
N LEU A 64 -17.10 -5.95 10.23
CA LEU A 64 -17.24 -5.49 8.84
C LEU A 64 -17.97 -6.50 7.94
N GLN A 65 -17.83 -7.80 8.23
CA GLN A 65 -18.47 -8.89 7.51
C GLN A 65 -20.00 -8.88 7.65
N ASN A 66 -20.54 -8.37 8.76
CA ASN A 66 -21.99 -8.37 9.01
C ASN A 66 -22.68 -7.09 8.50
N GLY A 67 -21.92 -6.03 8.21
CA GLY A 67 -22.47 -4.75 7.76
C GLY A 67 -22.40 -4.51 6.25
N VAL A 68 -21.69 -5.36 5.51
CA VAL A 68 -21.34 -5.16 4.10
C VAL A 68 -21.72 -6.40 3.29
N PRO A 69 -22.27 -6.26 2.06
CA PRO A 69 -22.55 -7.39 1.19
C PRO A 69 -21.29 -8.21 0.86
N ASP A 70 -21.42 -9.54 0.79
CA ASP A 70 -20.31 -10.49 0.62
C ASP A 70 -19.37 -10.14 -0.55
N PHE A 71 -19.93 -9.69 -1.68
CA PHE A 71 -19.16 -9.30 -2.86
C PHE A 71 -18.14 -8.18 -2.56
N MET A 72 -18.56 -7.17 -1.78
CA MET A 72 -17.69 -6.05 -1.44
C MET A 72 -16.66 -6.43 -0.38
N PHE A 73 -17.01 -7.33 0.55
CA PHE A 73 -16.04 -7.90 1.47
C PHE A 73 -14.94 -8.69 0.74
N PHE A 74 -15.30 -9.53 -0.24
CA PHE A 74 -14.34 -10.22 -1.09
C PHE A 74 -13.48 -9.27 -1.91
N ALA A 75 -14.06 -8.20 -2.47
CA ALA A 75 -13.31 -7.19 -3.22
C ALA A 75 -12.26 -6.48 -2.35
N LEU A 76 -12.65 -6.00 -1.15
CA LEU A 76 -11.74 -5.37 -0.19
C LEU A 76 -10.60 -6.30 0.24
N ARG A 77 -10.92 -7.57 0.49
CA ARG A 77 -9.94 -8.59 0.86
C ARG A 77 -9.00 -8.92 -0.30
N GLY A 78 -9.51 -9.00 -1.53
CA GLY A 78 -8.75 -9.24 -2.74
C GLY A 78 -7.73 -8.13 -3.02
N ILE A 79 -8.15 -6.86 -2.92
CA ILE A 79 -7.26 -5.69 -3.07
C ILE A 79 -6.11 -5.75 -2.06
N ARG A 80 -6.39 -6.17 -0.81
CA ARG A 80 -5.36 -6.32 0.22
C ARG A 80 -4.35 -7.40 -0.11
N ILE A 81 -4.80 -8.57 -0.58
CA ILE A 81 -3.93 -9.68 -0.97
C ILE A 81 -3.04 -9.27 -2.14
N ILE A 82 -3.62 -8.68 -3.19
CA ILE A 82 -2.87 -8.21 -4.36
C ILE A 82 -1.82 -7.18 -3.91
N ALA A 83 -2.21 -6.16 -3.14
CA ALA A 83 -1.28 -5.14 -2.66
C ALA A 83 -0.11 -5.73 -1.84
N SER A 84 -0.39 -6.74 -1.01
CA SER A 84 0.66 -7.47 -0.27
C SER A 84 1.59 -8.24 -1.20
N CYS A 85 1.07 -9.02 -2.15
CA CYS A 85 1.88 -9.78 -3.11
C CYS A 85 2.79 -8.86 -3.94
N THR A 86 2.24 -7.77 -4.48
CA THR A 86 3.00 -6.81 -5.26
C THR A 86 4.07 -6.12 -4.43
N GLY A 87 3.76 -5.80 -3.15
CA GLY A 87 4.74 -5.26 -2.20
C GLY A 87 5.90 -6.22 -1.93
N THR A 88 5.61 -7.51 -1.72
CA THR A 88 6.65 -8.53 -1.47
C THR A 88 7.58 -8.69 -2.68
N MET A 89 7.04 -8.72 -3.90
CA MET A 89 7.86 -8.84 -5.13
C MET A 89 8.83 -7.66 -5.29
N LEU A 90 8.38 -6.44 -5.02
CA LEU A 90 9.25 -5.25 -5.05
C LEU A 90 10.35 -5.31 -3.99
N TYR A 91 10.03 -5.78 -2.79
CA TYR A 91 11.02 -5.92 -1.72
C TYR A 91 12.11 -6.96 -2.03
N ILE A 92 11.75 -8.09 -2.64
CA ILE A 92 12.73 -9.10 -3.09
C ILE A 92 13.70 -8.46 -4.09
N PHE A 93 13.20 -7.66 -5.03
CA PHE A 93 14.04 -6.97 -6.02
C PHE A 93 14.97 -5.93 -5.40
N ILE A 94 14.46 -5.14 -4.44
CA ILE A 94 15.27 -4.18 -3.67
C ILE A 94 16.40 -4.91 -2.92
N GLY A 95 16.07 -6.01 -2.22
CA GLY A 95 17.03 -6.82 -1.48
C GLY A 95 18.14 -7.36 -2.37
N TYR A 96 17.79 -7.90 -3.54
CA TYR A 96 18.77 -8.40 -4.51
C TYR A 96 19.74 -7.31 -4.98
N LYS A 97 19.25 -6.10 -5.28
CA LYS A 97 20.10 -4.98 -5.69
C LYS A 97 21.05 -4.49 -4.59
N ILE A 98 20.54 -4.35 -3.36
CA ILE A 98 21.36 -3.93 -2.22
C ILE A 98 22.46 -4.95 -1.97
N PHE A 99 22.10 -6.24 -1.94
CA PHE A 99 23.07 -7.33 -1.76
C PHE A 99 24.19 -7.24 -2.80
N ARG A 100 23.86 -7.17 -4.10
CA ARG A 100 24.86 -7.04 -5.17
C ARG A 100 25.74 -5.80 -5.04
N ALA A 101 25.18 -4.66 -4.62
CA ALA A 101 25.95 -3.44 -4.40
C ALA A 101 26.95 -3.60 -3.23
N SER A 102 26.56 -4.28 -2.15
CA SER A 102 27.43 -4.56 -1.00
C SER A 102 28.62 -5.47 -1.37
N TYR A 103 28.43 -6.49 -2.21
CA TYR A 103 29.55 -7.34 -2.67
C TYR A 103 30.57 -6.57 -3.50
N ASN A 104 30.11 -5.73 -4.44
CA ASN A 104 31.01 -4.91 -5.26
C ASN A 104 31.84 -3.93 -4.43
N LEU A 105 31.30 -3.43 -3.32
CA LEU A 105 31.99 -2.52 -2.42
C LEU A 105 33.05 -3.26 -1.58
N LEU A 106 32.74 -4.48 -1.13
CA LEU A 106 33.69 -5.36 -0.44
C LEU A 106 34.87 -5.78 -1.33
N CYS A 107 34.64 -6.07 -2.61
CA CYS A 107 35.71 -6.36 -3.58
C CYS A 107 36.57 -5.15 -3.96
N LEU A 108 36.13 -3.93 -3.68
CA LEU A 108 36.90 -2.70 -3.97
C LEU A 108 37.84 -2.31 -2.81
N PHE A 109 37.65 -2.92 -1.64
CA PHE A 109 38.43 -2.66 -0.42
C PHE A 109 39.50 -3.74 -0.14
N PHE A 110 39.56 -4.80 -0.93
CA PHE A 110 40.60 -5.84 -0.93
C PHE A 110 41.39 -5.78 -2.23
#